data_AF-A0AAV4VUF8-F1
#
_entry.id   AF-A0AAV4VUF8-F1
#
_cell.length_a   1.000
_cell.length_b   1.000
_cell.length_c   1.000
_cell.angle_alpha   90.00
_cell.angle_beta   90.00
_cell.angle_gamma   90.00
#
_symmetry.space_group_name_H-M   'P 1'
#
loop_
_entity.id
_entity.type
_entity.pdbx_description
1 polymer ?
#
loop_
_entity_poly.entity_id
_entity_poly.type
_entity_poly.pdbx_seq_one_letter_code
_entity_poly.pdbx_strand_id
1 'polypeptide(L)' 'MERFSCPSPDHTTRYRCIDDRSLCDGFIDCPNAEDEDMGSCMFFKTTKAHLDVLADALLRWARGRY' A
#
# COMPACT_ATOMS: atom_id res chain seq x y z
N MET A 1 -6.86 7.07 5.53
CA MET A 1 -6.20 5.76 5.72
C MET A 1 -6.50 4.95 4.50
N GLU A 2 -5.44 4.63 3.78
CA GLU A 2 -5.54 3.91 2.51
C GLU A 2 -5.38 2.43 2.80
N ARG A 3 -6.18 1.62 2.12
CA ARG A 3 -6.24 0.18 2.36
C ARG A 3 -5.50 -0.54 1.24
N PHE A 4 -4.57 -1.42 1.61
CA PHE A 4 -3.85 -2.29 0.68
C PHE A 4 -4.40 -3.70 0.75
N SER A 5 -4.57 -4.38 -0.39
CA SER A 5 -4.92 -5.80 -0.42
C SER A 5 -3.65 -6.66 -0.38
N CYS A 6 -3.61 -7.65 0.50
CA CYS A 6 -2.58 -8.67 0.47
C CYS A 6 -2.57 -9.37 -0.90
N PRO A 7 -1.39 -9.63 -1.49
CA PRO A 7 -1.30 -10.21 -2.82
C PRO A 7 -1.75 -11.67 -2.85
N SER A 8 -1.54 -12.43 -1.77
CA SER A 8 -2.08 -13.79 -1.64
C SER A 8 -3.40 -13.81 -0.86
N PRO A 9 -4.32 -14.71 -1.23
CA PRO A 9 -5.52 -14.95 -0.45
C PRO A 9 -5.22 -15.74 0.83
N ASP A 10 -6.08 -15.59 1.83
CA ASP A 10 -6.10 -16.41 3.06
C ASP A 10 -6.48 -17.88 2.76
N HIS A 11 -6.36 -18.77 3.75
CA HIS A 11 -6.82 -20.16 3.72
C HIS A 11 -8.29 -20.32 3.27
N THR A 12 -9.12 -19.29 3.44
CA THR A 12 -10.51 -19.24 2.95
C THR A 12 -10.67 -18.68 1.54
N THR A 13 -9.58 -18.50 0.78
CA THR A 13 -9.54 -17.92 -0.58
C THR A 13 -10.05 -16.48 -0.63
N ARG A 14 -9.97 -15.74 0.48
CA ARG A 14 -10.37 -14.33 0.55
C ARG A 14 -9.16 -13.42 0.55
N TYR A 15 -9.25 -12.32 -0.19
CA TYR A 15 -8.25 -11.25 -0.13
C TYR A 15 -8.44 -10.44 1.15
N ARG A 16 -7.39 -10.38 1.96
CA ARG A 16 -7.33 -9.54 3.17
C ARG A 16 -6.88 -8.14 2.77
N CYS A 17 -7.47 -7.13 3.38
CA CYS A 17 -6.98 -5.75 3.22
C CYS A 17 -6.44 -5.21 4.54
N ILE A 18 -5.29 -4.57 4.49
CA ILE A 18 -4.52 -4.04 5.61
C ILE A 18 -4.37 -2.52 5.47
N ASP A 19 -4.03 -1.84 6.56
CA ASP A 19 -3.77 -0.39 6.52
C ASP A 19 -2.39 -0.11 5.94
N ASP A 20 -2.21 1.06 5.33
CA ASP A 20 -0.90 1.45 4.81
C ASP A 20 0.19 1.57 5.89
N ARG A 21 -0.21 1.79 7.15
CA ARG A 21 0.71 1.82 8.30
C ARG A 21 1.16 0.44 8.76
N SER A 22 0.40 -0.60 8.45
CA SER A 22 0.73 -2.00 8.76
C SER A 22 1.82 -2.57 7.86
N LEU A 23 2.22 -1.88 6.79
CA LEU A 23 3.34 -2.34 5.96
C LEU A 23 4.66 -2.13 6.72
N CYS A 24 5.52 -3.15 6.75
CA CYS A 24 6.82 -3.13 7.43
C CYS A 24 6.73 -2.60 8.90
N ASP A 25 5.72 -2.99 9.66
CA ASP A 25 5.52 -2.56 11.04
C ASP A 25 6.06 -3.59 12.06
N GLY A 26 6.53 -4.73 11.58
CA GLY A 26 7.07 -5.84 12.37
C GLY A 26 6.02 -6.89 12.76
N PHE A 27 4.77 -6.74 12.33
CA PHE A 27 3.69 -7.70 12.53
C PHE A 27 3.26 -8.31 11.21
N ILE A 28 3.07 -9.63 11.18
CA ILE A 28 2.55 -10.33 10.00
C ILE A 28 1.04 -10.12 9.93
N ASP A 29 0.60 -9.21 9.07
CA ASP A 29 -0.80 -8.95 8.76
C ASP A 29 -1.29 -9.71 7.53
N CYS A 30 -0.43 -10.01 6.55
CA CYS A 30 -0.79 -10.80 5.37
C CYS A 30 -0.53 -12.31 5.54
N PRO A 31 -1.28 -13.18 4.83
CA PRO A 31 -1.22 -14.63 5.03
C PRO A 31 0.16 -15.26 4.79
N ASN A 32 0.94 -14.71 3.85
CA ASN A 32 2.28 -15.18 3.53
C ASN A 32 3.37 -14.16 3.94
N ALA A 33 3.06 -13.29 4.90
CA ALA A 33 3.96 -12.24 5.40
C ALA A 33 4.47 -11.28 4.31
N GLU A 34 3.71 -11.08 3.24
CA GLU A 34 4.15 -10.22 2.12
C GLU A 34 4.24 -8.74 2.52
N ASP A 35 3.51 -8.35 3.56
CA ASP A 35 3.55 -7.04 4.20
C ASP A 35 4.83 -6.79 5.01
N GLU A 36 5.54 -7.86 5.39
CA GLU A 36 6.82 -7.81 6.13
C GLU A 36 8.00 -8.35 5.31
N ASP A 37 7.76 -8.82 4.09
CA ASP A 37 8.81 -9.18 3.15
C ASP A 37 9.63 -7.94 2.79
N MET A 38 10.93 -7.98 3.06
CA MET A 38 11.83 -6.83 2.94
C MET A 38 11.85 -6.23 1.53
N GLY A 39 11.70 -7.07 0.49
CA GLY A 39 11.65 -6.62 -0.90
C GLY A 39 10.31 -5.97 -1.23
N SER A 40 9.23 -6.65 -0.87
CA SER A 40 7.86 -6.24 -1.20
C SER A 40 7.44 -4.99 -0.43
N CYS A 41 7.57 -4.99 0.90
CA CYS A 41 7.01 -3.94 1.74
C CYS A 41 7.72 -2.58 1.53
N MET A 42 9.05 -2.58 1.34
CA MET A 42 9.83 -1.36 1.08
C MET A 42 9.52 -0.77 -0.30
N PHE A 43 9.30 -1.63 -1.31
CA PHE A 43 8.85 -1.19 -2.62
C PHE A 43 7.45 -0.57 -2.56
N PHE A 44 6.52 -1.15 -1.78
CA PHE A 44 5.18 -0.59 -1.60
C PHE A 44 5.19 0.78 -0.93
N LYS A 45 5.99 0.98 0.14
CA LYS A 45 6.11 2.30 0.80
C LYS A 45 6.65 3.37 -0.14
N THR A 46 7.73 3.06 -0.86
CA THR A 46 8.37 4.01 -1.78
C THR A 46 7.47 4.34 -2.98
N THR A 47 6.87 3.34 -3.60
CA THR A 47 5.97 3.52 -4.74
C THR A 47 4.74 4.33 -4.36
N LYS A 48 4.16 4.08 -3.17
CA LYS A 48 3.05 4.88 -2.63
C LYS A 48 3.40 6.36 -2.54
N ALA A 49 4.54 6.68 -1.90
CA ALA A 49 4.94 8.08 -1.72
C ALA A 49 5.06 8.84 -3.05
N HIS A 50 5.53 8.17 -4.11
CA HIS A 50 5.60 8.78 -5.44
C HIS A 50 4.23 8.93 -6.10
N LEU A 51 3.31 7.97 -5.91
CA LEU A 51 1.94 8.09 -6.41
C LEU A 51 1.19 9.26 -5.75
N ASP A 52 1.38 9.50 -4.45
CA ASP A 52 0.73 10.61 -3.74
C ASP A 52 1.16 11.97 -4.31
N VAL A 53 2.45 12.12 -4.62
CA VAL A 53 3.00 13.33 -5.26
C VAL A 53 2.38 13.55 -6.64
N LEU A 54 2.26 12.49 -7.44
CA LEU A 54 1.64 12.56 -8.77
C LEU A 54 0.15 12.88 -8.68
N ALA A 55 -0.57 12.23 -7.76
CA ALA A 55 -1.98 12.47 -7.53
C ALA A 55 -2.24 13.93 -7.11
N ASP A 56 -1.42 14.48 -6.20
CA ASP A 56 -1.52 15.88 -5.80
C ASP A 56 -1.22 16.85 -6.96
N ALA A 57 -0.19 16.57 -7.77
CA ALA A 57 0.11 17.37 -8.95
C ALA A 57 -1.04 17.39 -9.96
N LEU A 58 -1.64 16.21 -10.24
CA LEU A 58 -2.79 16.08 -11.12
C LEU A 58 -4.03 16.79 -10.56
N LEU A 59 -4.28 16.71 -9.25
CA LEU A 59 -5.40 17.39 -8.60
C LEU A 59 -5.23 18.90 -8.61
N ARG A 60 -4.01 19.42 -8.44
CA ARG A 60 -3.72 20.86 -8.57
C ARG A 60 -3.96 21.34 -10.00
N TRP A 61 -3.49 20.58 -10.98
CA TRP A 61 -3.73 20.85 -12.40
C TRP A 61 -5.24 20.87 -12.72
N ALA A 62 -5.99 19.85 -12.31
CA ALA A 62 -7.42 19.74 -12.57
C ALA A 62 -8.24 20.87 -11.92
N ARG A 63 -7.78 21.43 -10.79
CA ARG A 63 -8.42 22.55 -10.09
C ARG A 63 -8.09 23.93 -10.68
N GLY A 64 -7.26 24.01 -11.72
CA GLY A 64 -6.89 25.27 -12.38
C GLY A 64 -6.06 26.21 -11.50
N ARG A 65 -5.36 25.68 -10.48
CA ARG A 65 -4.44 26.43 -9.63
C ARG A 65 -3.01 26.24 -10.16
N TYR A 66 -2.62 27.09 -11.10
CA TYR A 66 -1.23 27.30 -11.52
C TYR A 66 -0.73 28.66 -11.03
#